data_AF-A0A2J6XL34-F1
#
_entry.id   AF-A0A2J6XL34-F1
#
_cell.length_a   1.000
_cell.length_b   1.000
_cell.length_c   1.000
_cell.angle_alpha   90.00
_cell.angle_beta   90.00
_cell.angle_gamma   90.00
#
_symmetry.space_group_name_H-M   'P 1'
#
loop_
_entity.id
_entity.type
_entity.pdbx_description
1 polymer ?
#
loop_
_entity_poly.entity_id
_entity_poly.type
_entity_poly.pdbx_seq_one_letter_code
_entity_poly.pdbx_strand_id
1 'polypeptide(L)'
;MAKLEHECVVCGKKFSNGQGIIINKGSLKLEFHSSKCAASFFKLLAERLDESCFEKSSKDLIKELVKIREEKQKQAKKVIS
;
A
#
# COMPACT_ATOMS: atom_id res chain seq x y z
N MET A 1 -21.36 5.62 19.73
CA MET A 1 -20.32 4.56 19.77
C MET A 1 -19.84 4.35 18.35
N ALA A 2 -18.53 4.40 18.08
CA ALA A 2 -18.02 4.14 16.73
C ALA A 2 -18.22 2.66 16.40
N LYS A 3 -18.90 2.36 15.29
CA LYS A 3 -19.16 0.99 14.85
C LYS A 3 -17.85 0.40 14.31
N LEU A 4 -17.42 -0.73 14.86
CA LEU A 4 -16.30 -1.51 14.33
C LEU A 4 -16.82 -2.28 13.11
N GLU A 5 -16.54 -1.78 11.90
CA GLU A 5 -17.07 -2.35 10.65
C GLU A 5 -16.03 -3.14 9.85
N HIS A 6 -14.77 -3.13 10.29
CA HIS A 6 -13.66 -3.76 9.58
C HIS A 6 -12.93 -4.77 10.47
N GLU A 7 -12.36 -5.81 9.85
CA GLU A 7 -11.52 -6.80 10.52
C GLU A 7 -10.21 -7.00 9.76
N CYS A 8 -9.10 -6.97 10.49
CA CYS A 8 -7.77 -7.03 9.90
C CYS A 8 -7.43 -8.46 9.43
N VAL A 9 -7.22 -8.65 8.13
CA VAL A 9 -6.92 -9.97 7.53
C VAL A 9 -5.66 -10.64 8.10
N VAL A 10 -4.74 -9.87 8.66
CA VAL A 10 -3.46 -10.37 9.20
C VAL A 10 -3.55 -10.80 10.67
N CYS A 11 -4.40 -10.18 11.49
CA CYS A 11 -4.40 -10.41 12.93
C CYS A 11 -5.79 -10.51 13.58
N GLY A 12 -6.86 -10.44 12.80
CA GLY A 12 -8.25 -10.52 13.29
C GLY A 12 -8.72 -9.31 14.12
N LYS A 13 -7.88 -8.30 14.35
CA LYS A 13 -8.28 -7.11 15.12
C LYS A 13 -9.37 -6.34 14.38
N LYS A 14 -10.49 -6.08 15.08
CA LYS A 14 -11.57 -5.21 14.60
C LYS A 14 -11.21 -3.74 14.73
N PHE A 15 -11.60 -2.91 13.77
CA PHE A 15 -11.32 -1.48 13.75
C PHE A 15 -12.46 -0.67 13.09
N SER A 16 -12.53 0.63 13.40
CA SER A 16 -13.59 1.53 12.92
C SER A 16 -13.27 2.11 11.54
N ASN A 17 -14.30 2.61 10.85
CA ASN A 17 -14.11 3.36 9.60
C ASN A 17 -13.16 4.54 9.79
N GLY A 18 -12.30 4.78 8.79
CA GLY A 18 -11.27 5.82 8.83
C GLY A 18 -10.04 5.47 9.67
N GLN A 19 -10.03 4.32 10.34
CA GLN A 19 -8.82 3.73 10.92
C GLN A 19 -8.29 2.64 9.98
N GLY A 20 -6.98 2.42 9.99
CA GLY A 20 -6.34 1.37 9.20
C GLY A 20 -6.18 1.71 7.71
N ILE A 21 -6.00 0.66 6.90
CA ILE A 21 -5.75 0.71 5.47
C ILE A 21 -6.71 -0.28 4.80
N ILE A 22 -7.49 0.19 3.85
CA ILE A 22 -8.45 -0.62 3.09
C ILE A 22 -8.08 -0.48 1.62
N ILE A 23 -7.86 -1.62 0.96
CA ILE A 23 -7.50 -1.68 -0.46
C ILE A 23 -8.57 -2.49 -1.18
N ASN A 24 -9.24 -1.86 -2.15
CA ASN A 24 -10.22 -2.50 -3.01
C ASN A 24 -9.66 -2.61 -4.44
N LYS A 25 -9.57 -3.83 -4.98
CA LYS A 25 -9.14 -4.09 -6.36
C LYS A 25 -10.03 -5.17 -6.99
N GLY A 26 -10.97 -4.76 -7.85
CA GLY A 26 -11.98 -5.68 -8.39
C GLY A 26 -12.85 -6.24 -7.25
N SER A 27 -12.95 -7.57 -7.16
CA SER A 27 -13.64 -8.26 -6.06
C SER A 27 -12.79 -8.44 -4.80
N LEU A 28 -11.49 -8.13 -4.86
CA LEU A 28 -10.60 -8.29 -3.73
C LEU A 28 -10.70 -7.08 -2.79
N LYS A 29 -11.03 -7.35 -1.53
CA LYS A 29 -11.02 -6.39 -0.42
C LYS A 29 -9.99 -6.82 0.62
N LEU A 30 -8.97 -5.99 0.83
CA LEU A 30 -7.93 -6.21 1.85
C LEU A 30 -8.06 -5.14 2.93
N GLU A 31 -8.19 -5.58 4.18
CA GLU A 31 -8.44 -4.73 5.32
C GLU A 31 -7.33 -4.93 6.36
N PHE A 32 -6.64 -3.84 6.73
CA PHE A 32 -5.53 -3.87 7.68
C PHE A 32 -5.75 -2.82 8.76
N HIS A 33 -5.67 -3.21 10.04
CA HIS A 33 -5.82 -2.23 11.13
C HIS A 33 -4.62 -1.26 11.25
N SER A 34 -3.48 -1.56 10.59
CA SER A 34 -2.25 -0.75 10.65
C SER A 34 -1.36 -0.95 9.42
N SER A 35 -0.46 0.01 9.19
CA SER A 35 0.60 -0.08 8.18
C SER A 35 1.53 -1.27 8.38
N LYS A 36 1.79 -1.65 9.63
CA LYS A 36 2.59 -2.83 9.97
C LYS A 36 1.93 -4.11 9.45
N CYS A 37 0.63 -4.28 9.65
CA CYS A 37 -0.11 -5.42 9.12
C CYS A 37 -0.10 -5.44 7.59
N ALA A 38 -0.34 -4.29 6.95
CA ALA A 38 -0.25 -4.20 5.49
C ALA A 38 1.15 -4.60 4.97
N ALA A 39 2.21 -4.08 5.56
CA ALA A 39 3.59 -4.39 5.17
C ALA A 39 3.91 -5.89 5.33
N SER A 40 3.51 -6.50 6.46
CA SER A 40 3.69 -7.94 6.67
C SER A 40 2.96 -8.78 5.63
N PHE A 41 1.71 -8.41 5.29
CA PHE A 41 0.95 -9.09 4.25
C PHE A 41 1.64 -8.98 2.88
N PHE A 42 2.03 -7.77 2.47
CA PHE A 42 2.65 -7.56 1.16
C PHE A 42 4.03 -8.21 1.04
N LYS A 43 4.79 -8.29 2.14
CA LYS A 43 6.02 -9.08 2.16
C LYS A 43 5.74 -10.56 1.87
N LEU A 44 4.81 -11.16 2.61
CA LEU A 44 4.42 -12.56 2.41
C LEU A 44 3.78 -12.81 1.04
N LEU A 45 3.11 -11.82 0.46
CA LEU A 45 2.59 -11.91 -0.90
C LEU A 45 3.73 -11.87 -1.93
N ALA A 46 4.68 -10.94 -1.78
CA ALA A 46 5.85 -10.84 -2.66
C ALA A 46 6.67 -12.15 -2.66
N GLU A 47 6.85 -12.78 -1.51
CA GLU A 47 7.55 -14.06 -1.36
C GLU A 47 6.82 -15.25 -2.02
N ARG A 48 5.54 -15.12 -2.35
CA ARG A 48 4.72 -16.18 -2.96
C ARG A 48 4.42 -15.99 -4.44
N LEU A 49 4.57 -14.78 -4.95
CA LEU A 49 4.34 -14.49 -6.36
C LEU A 49 5.43 -15.12 -7.22
N ASP A 50 5.07 -15.48 -8.45
CA ASP A 50 6.05 -15.87 -9.46
C ASP A 50 7.09 -14.75 -9.68
N GLU A 51 8.36 -15.12 -9.74
CA GLU A 51 9.49 -14.20 -9.82
C GLU A 51 9.37 -13.26 -11.02
N SER A 52 9.01 -13.79 -12.19
CA SER A 52 8.91 -13.00 -13.42
C SER A 52 7.78 -11.97 -13.36
N CYS A 53 6.65 -12.34 -12.75
CA CYS A 53 5.49 -11.46 -12.58
C CYS A 53 5.78 -10.34 -11.58
N PHE A 54 6.42 -10.69 -10.46
CA PHE A 54 6.76 -9.73 -9.41
C PHE A 54 7.83 -8.75 -9.89
N GLU A 55 8.93 -9.25 -10.46
CA GLU A 55 10.07 -8.43 -10.87
C GLU A 55 9.67 -7.34 -11.87
N LYS A 56 8.93 -7.71 -12.92
CA LYS A 56 8.48 -6.75 -13.94
C LYS A 56 7.62 -5.65 -13.31
N SER A 57 6.61 -6.04 -12.55
CA SER A 57 5.68 -5.11 -11.91
C SER A 57 6.39 -4.18 -10.91
N SER A 58 7.34 -4.71 -10.15
CA SER A 58 8.15 -3.92 -9.22
C SER A 58 9.05 -2.92 -9.94
N LYS A 59 9.75 -3.33 -11.02
CA LYS A 59 10.64 -2.44 -11.79
C LYS A 59 9.88 -1.27 -12.39
N ASP A 60 8.70 -1.53 -12.95
CA ASP A 60 7.88 -0.47 -13.57
C ASP A 60 7.37 0.52 -12.51
N LEU A 61 6.88 0.01 -11.38
CA LEU A 61 6.44 0.86 -10.26
C LEU A 61 7.58 1.70 -9.67
N ILE A 62 8.78 1.13 -9.51
CA ILE A 62 9.96 1.86 -9.02
C ILE A 62 10.30 3.03 -9.95
N LYS A 63 10.33 2.79 -11.27
CA LYS A 63 10.61 3.85 -12.25
C LYS A 63 9.59 4.99 -12.17
N GLU A 64 8.31 4.67 -12.02
CA GLU A 64 7.24 5.66 -11.88
C GLU A 64 7.44 6.51 -10.61
N LEU A 65 7.66 5.87 -9.46
CA LEU A 65 7.84 6.56 -8.19
C LEU A 65 9.09 7.44 -8.16
N VAL A 66 10.19 7.00 -8.79
CA VAL A 66 11.40 7.82 -8.95
C VAL A 66 11.10 9.07 -9.77
N LYS A 67 10.44 8.95 -10.92
CA LYS A 67 10.06 10.09 -11.75
C LYS A 67 9.19 11.09 -10.98
N ILE A 68 8.15 10.61 -10.30
CA ILE A 68 7.27 11.44 -9.47
C ILE A 68 8.09 12.19 -8.40
N ARG A 69 9.04 11.51 -7.74
CA ARG A 69 9.88 12.11 -6.71
C ARG A 69 10.83 13.17 -7.29
N GLU A 70 11.39 12.95 -8.47
CA GLU A 70 12.26 13.92 -9.16
C GLU A 70 11.49 15.16 -9.60
N GLU A 71 10.29 14.99 -10.16
CA GLU A 71 9.43 16.09 -10.57
C GLU A 71 9.03 16.97 -9.38
N LYS A 72 8.63 16.35 -8.26
CA LYS A 72 8.33 17.07 -7.02
C LYS A 72 9.53 17.87 -6.50
N GLN A 73 10.74 17.32 -6.58
CA GLN A 73 11.96 18.04 -6.19
C GLN A 73 12.27 19.22 -7.11
N LYS A 74 12.09 19.06 -8.43
CA LYS A 74 12.26 20.16 -9.40
C LYS A 74 11.26 21.29 -9.17
N GLN A 75 10.00 20.95 -8.89
CA GLN A 75 8.96 21.93 -8.56
C GLN A 75 9.26 22.68 -7.25
N ALA A 76 9.64 21.96 -6.19
CA ALA A 76 10.00 22.60 -4.92
C ALA A 76 11.18 23.58 -5.07
N LYS A 77 12.19 23.25 -5.88
CA LYS A 77 13.31 24.15 -6.17
C LYS A 77 12.91 25.40 -6.96
N LYS A 78 11.93 25.29 -7.87
CA LYS A 78 11.40 26.42 -8.65
C LYS A 78 10.52 27.38 -7.85
N VAL A 79 9.91 26.92 -6.76
CA VAL A 79 9.05 27.75 -5.88
C VAL A 79 9.89 28.56 -4.88
N ILE A 80 11.12 28.14 -4.61
CA ILE A 80 12.06 28.80 -3.69
C ILE A 80 13.04 29.73 -4.44
N SER A 81 13.07 29.67 -5.78
CA SER A 81 13.92 30.49 -6.66
C SER A 81 13.16 31.65 -7.29
#